data_AF-X0UR30-F1
#
_entry.id   AF-X0UR30-F1
#
_cell.length_a   1.000
_cell.length_b   1.000
_cell.length_c   1.000
_cell.angle_alpha   90.00
_cell.angle_beta   90.00
_cell.angle_gamma   90.00
#
_symmetry.space_group_name_H-M   'P 1'
#
loop_
_entity.id
_entity.type
_entity.pdbx_description
1 polymer ?
#
loop_
_entity_poly.entity_id
_entity_poly.type
_entity_poly.pdbx_seq_one_letter_code
_entity_poly.pdbx_strand_id
1 'polypeptide(L)'
;VGGAFYLTLGWQCVAEIKIIFNKYGSLRLKNWIIWYRQDGWKGDKGFGQSHEHILYFIKDNVPLFDLEEFGKHIRERRLEKGYKTVSDLMEAMGIYKKIKRKNGTEDYRSGNGFVESGKKRPSLKELNLLHQLLGLDKKYSIYLEPVYRDKLSIKDYLNEQRLKKGLSFSEIDKALGRAVGGAASSSAIMGGSKLTVIPSPNHYKLLKELLDLDNRFDDLINQFNIKFNKTDVCDDVWLTPKSEKKRLGHPTQKPEALFRRIINASSNE
;
A
#
# COMPACT_ATOMS: atom_id res chain seq x y z
N VAL A 1 19.84 18.17 -5.28
CA VAL A 1 20.46 16.88 -4.86
C VAL A 1 20.55 16.89 -3.35
N GLY A 2 19.70 16.11 -2.67
CA GLY A 2 19.72 16.02 -1.21
C GLY A 2 20.82 15.07 -0.75
N GLY A 3 21.55 15.41 0.31
CA GLY A 3 22.52 14.50 0.93
C GLY A 3 21.85 13.28 1.55
N ALA A 4 22.60 12.22 1.79
CA ALA A 4 22.13 10.98 2.40
C ALA A 4 23.14 10.51 3.44
N PHE A 5 22.67 9.83 4.49
CA PHE A 5 23.55 9.14 5.42
C PHE A 5 22.92 7.85 5.95
N TYR A 6 23.79 6.93 6.35
CA TYR A 6 23.42 5.65 6.94
C TYR A 6 23.96 5.59 8.37
N LEU A 7 23.14 5.14 9.31
CA LEU A 7 23.50 5.05 10.72
C LEU A 7 23.29 3.63 11.24
N THR A 8 24.38 2.97 11.61
CA THR A 8 24.38 1.60 12.13
C THR A 8 24.31 1.61 13.66
N LEU A 9 23.34 0.93 14.25
CA LEU A 9 23.07 0.94 15.70
C LEU A 9 22.64 -0.43 16.21
N GLY A 10 22.83 -0.64 17.51
CA GLY A 10 22.26 -1.77 18.24
C GLY A 10 20.78 -1.57 18.56
N TRP A 11 20.10 -2.65 18.91
CA TRP A 11 18.68 -2.66 19.27
C TRP A 11 18.38 -1.80 20.51
N GLN A 12 19.38 -1.54 21.36
CA GLN A 12 19.24 -0.82 22.64
C GLN A 12 18.90 0.66 22.48
N CYS A 13 19.23 1.27 21.33
CA CYS A 13 19.11 2.72 21.15
C CYS A 13 18.51 3.15 19.81
N VAL A 14 18.25 2.20 18.90
CA VAL A 14 17.81 2.50 17.54
C VAL A 14 16.48 3.27 17.51
N ALA A 15 15.56 2.95 18.41
CA ALA A 15 14.24 3.57 18.47
C ALA A 15 14.34 5.03 18.95
N GLU A 16 15.11 5.26 20.00
CA GLU A 16 15.40 6.57 20.59
C GLU A 16 16.08 7.47 19.56
N ILE A 17 17.10 6.94 18.88
CA ILE A 17 17.82 7.67 17.85
C ILE A 17 16.91 8.02 16.67
N LYS A 18 16.05 7.10 16.23
CA LYS A 18 15.04 7.40 15.20
C LYS A 18 14.11 8.54 15.64
N ILE A 19 13.66 8.53 16.90
CA ILE A 19 12.82 9.61 17.45
C ILE A 19 13.57 10.94 17.45
N ILE A 20 14.85 10.95 17.83
CA ILE A 20 15.69 12.16 17.79
C ILE A 20 15.82 12.70 16.37
N PHE A 21 16.12 11.85 15.38
CA PHE A 21 16.24 12.28 14.00
C PHE A 21 14.91 12.78 13.40
N ASN A 22 13.78 12.21 13.84
CA ASN A 22 12.45 12.69 13.47
C ASN A 22 12.14 14.12 13.93
N LYS A 23 12.89 14.69 14.89
CA LYS A 23 12.76 16.10 15.30
C LYS A 23 13.28 17.07 14.23
N TYR A 24 14.14 16.60 13.32
CA TYR A 24 14.70 17.41 12.24
C TYR A 24 13.84 17.25 10.99
N GLY A 25 12.98 18.23 10.71
CA GLY A 25 12.04 18.17 9.58
C GLY A 25 12.69 18.06 8.18
N SER A 26 13.98 18.40 8.05
CA SER A 26 14.75 18.24 6.81
C SER A 26 15.32 16.83 6.60
N LEU A 27 15.14 15.92 7.54
CA LEU A 27 15.64 14.55 7.48
C LEU A 27 14.46 13.58 7.42
N ARG A 28 14.54 12.65 6.46
CA ARG A 28 13.54 11.61 6.28
C ARG A 28 14.19 10.24 6.34
N LEU A 29 13.65 9.37 7.20
CA LEU A 29 13.99 7.95 7.17
C LEU A 29 13.41 7.35 5.89
N LYS A 30 14.28 6.77 5.05
CA LYS A 30 13.91 6.13 3.79
C LYS A 30 13.81 4.61 3.94
N ASN A 31 14.76 3.99 4.65
CA ASN A 31 14.71 2.57 4.99
C ASN A 31 15.18 2.34 6.43
N TRP A 32 14.60 1.33 7.07
CA TRP A 32 15.10 0.74 8.31
C TRP A 32 15.58 -0.67 7.99
N ILE A 33 16.87 -0.79 7.70
CA ILE A 33 17.52 -2.02 7.31
C ILE A 33 17.88 -2.83 8.56
N ILE A 34 17.65 -4.14 8.52
CA ILE A 34 17.96 -5.13 9.56
C ILE A 34 19.09 -6.04 9.07
N TRP A 35 20.29 -5.85 9.59
CA TRP A 35 21.38 -6.76 9.30
C TRP A 35 21.32 -7.97 10.24
N TYR A 36 20.94 -9.14 9.73
CA TYR A 36 20.90 -10.37 10.51
C TYR A 36 22.28 -11.04 10.62
N ARG A 37 22.63 -11.45 11.84
CA ARG A 37 23.89 -12.06 12.25
C ARG A 37 23.61 -13.48 12.79
N GLN A 38 24.31 -14.48 12.27
CA GLN A 38 24.11 -15.89 12.64
C GLN A 38 24.78 -16.26 13.98
N ASP A 39 25.64 -15.38 14.50
CA ASP A 39 26.43 -15.49 15.72
C ASP A 39 25.85 -14.65 16.89
N GLY A 40 24.57 -14.33 16.82
CA GLY A 40 23.89 -13.63 17.91
C GLY A 40 23.94 -14.42 19.22
N TRP A 41 24.27 -13.73 20.31
CA TRP A 41 24.24 -14.31 21.65
C TRP A 41 22.80 -14.70 22.01
N LYS A 42 22.64 -15.96 22.45
CA LYS A 42 21.39 -16.49 22.98
C LYS A 42 21.42 -16.32 24.49
N GLY A 43 20.48 -15.55 25.03
CA GLY A 43 20.27 -15.47 26.47
C GLY A 43 19.18 -16.43 26.91
N ASP A 44 19.16 -16.77 28.21
CA ASP A 44 18.18 -17.69 28.79
C ASP A 44 16.77 -17.05 28.92
N LYS A 45 16.69 -15.72 28.82
CA LYS A 45 15.47 -14.92 29.01
C LYS A 45 15.19 -14.01 27.81
N GLY A 46 15.03 -14.58 26.62
CA GLY A 46 14.59 -13.84 25.44
C GLY A 46 15.01 -14.45 24.11
N PHE A 47 14.67 -13.76 23.01
CA PHE A 47 15.15 -14.13 21.67
C PHE A 47 16.62 -13.75 21.49
N GLY A 48 17.33 -14.50 20.64
CA GLY A 48 18.75 -14.25 20.36
C GLY A 48 18.98 -12.87 19.72
N GLN A 49 20.01 -12.16 20.18
CA GLN A 49 20.39 -10.84 19.68
C GLN A 49 21.19 -10.95 18.38
N SER A 50 20.52 -11.47 17.36
CA SER A 50 21.07 -11.86 16.08
C SER A 50 20.90 -10.78 15.01
N HIS A 51 20.79 -9.49 15.36
CA HIS A 51 20.66 -8.45 14.36
C HIS A 51 21.23 -7.10 14.80
N GLU A 52 21.62 -6.30 13.81
CA GLU A 52 21.93 -4.87 13.91
C GLU A 52 20.94 -4.08 13.05
N HIS A 53 20.76 -2.81 13.35
CA HIS A 53 19.90 -1.91 12.59
C HIS A 53 20.73 -0.91 11.80
N ILE A 54 20.31 -0.59 10.59
CA ILE A 54 20.91 0.43 9.74
C ILE A 54 19.79 1.38 9.30
N LEU A 55 19.81 2.60 9.84
CA LEU A 55 18.85 3.64 9.47
C LEU A 55 19.39 4.41 8.27
N TYR A 56 18.65 4.39 7.17
CA TYR A 56 18.97 5.17 5.97
C TYR A 56 18.16 6.46 5.98
N PHE A 57 18.84 7.57 6.19
CA PHE A 57 18.25 8.90 6.14
C PHE A 57 18.65 9.63 4.86
N ILE A 58 17.71 10.41 4.34
CA ILE A 58 17.96 11.36 3.27
C ILE A 58 17.60 12.77 3.74
N LYS A 59 18.35 13.75 3.24
CA LYS A 59 18.01 15.16 3.33
C LYS A 59 16.96 15.44 2.26
N ASP A 60 15.72 15.41 2.68
CA ASP A 60 14.57 15.69 1.84
C ASP A 60 13.92 16.97 2.35
N ASN A 61 13.93 18.02 1.51
CA ASN A 61 13.27 19.29 1.82
C ASN A 61 11.80 19.29 1.36
N VAL A 62 11.30 18.17 0.80
CA VAL A 62 9.89 18.04 0.42
C VAL A 62 9.10 17.54 1.65
N PRO A 63 8.20 18.35 2.23
CA PRO A 63 7.35 17.91 3.32
C PRO A 63 6.48 16.73 2.86
N LEU A 64 6.35 15.70 3.72
CA LEU A 64 5.59 14.46 3.43
C LEU A 64 4.16 14.71 2.93
N PHE A 65 3.56 15.84 3.32
CA PHE A 65 2.31 16.38 2.80
C PHE A 65 2.15 17.79 3.40
N ASP A 66 2.61 18.82 2.71
CA ASP A 66 2.39 20.20 3.16
C ASP A 66 0.91 20.55 3.02
N LEU A 67 0.24 20.80 4.16
CA LEU A 67 -1.19 21.07 4.17
C LEU A 67 -1.53 22.43 3.56
N GLU A 68 -0.68 23.43 3.72
CA GLU A 68 -0.92 24.76 3.18
C GLU A 68 -0.74 24.75 1.66
N GLU A 69 0.33 24.11 1.18
CA GLU A 69 0.55 23.87 -0.24
C GLU A 69 -0.58 23.03 -0.86
N PHE A 70 -0.97 21.95 -0.19
CA PHE A 70 -2.07 21.10 -0.64
C PHE A 70 -3.38 21.88 -0.69
N GLY A 71 -3.67 22.72 0.31
CA GLY A 71 -4.85 23.57 0.32
C GLY A 71 -4.89 24.56 -0.86
N LYS A 72 -3.75 25.19 -1.18
CA LYS A 72 -3.59 26.05 -2.36
C LYS A 72 -3.83 25.27 -3.66
N HIS A 73 -3.22 24.09 -3.78
CA HIS A 73 -3.38 23.22 -4.94
C HIS A 73 -4.84 22.78 -5.16
N ILE A 74 -5.56 22.39 -4.08
CA ILE A 74 -6.99 22.05 -4.19
C ILE A 74 -7.80 23.25 -4.67
N ARG A 75 -7.53 24.45 -4.14
CA ARG A 75 -8.23 25.67 -4.55
C ARG A 75 -8.02 25.97 -6.04
N GLU A 76 -6.79 25.86 -6.52
CA GLU A 76 -6.44 26.06 -7.94
C GLU A 76 -7.20 25.06 -8.83
N ARG A 77 -7.07 23.76 -8.55
CA ARG A 77 -7.75 22.71 -9.32
C ARG A 77 -9.26 22.80 -9.27
N ARG A 78 -9.83 23.19 -8.12
CA ARG A 78 -11.27 23.40 -7.95
C ARG A 78 -11.79 24.48 -8.92
N LEU A 79 -11.08 25.60 -9.00
CA LEU A 79 -11.42 26.70 -9.91
C LEU A 79 -11.23 26.30 -11.38
N GLU A 80 -10.14 25.58 -11.70
CA GLU A 80 -9.89 25.04 -13.06
C GLU A 80 -11.02 24.13 -13.55
N LYS A 81 -11.58 23.31 -12.65
CA LYS A 81 -12.70 22.39 -12.95
C LYS A 81 -14.08 23.05 -12.91
N GLY A 82 -14.16 24.36 -12.64
CA GLY A 82 -15.40 25.13 -12.68
C GLY A 82 -16.24 25.10 -11.40
N TYR A 83 -15.73 24.52 -10.31
CA TYR A 83 -16.39 24.57 -9.00
C TYR A 83 -16.12 25.95 -8.36
N LYS A 84 -17.11 26.85 -8.36
CA LYS A 84 -16.92 28.25 -7.93
C LYS A 84 -16.74 28.35 -6.41
N THR A 85 -17.48 27.54 -5.66
CA THR A 85 -17.44 27.51 -4.20
C THR A 85 -16.94 26.17 -3.66
N VAL A 86 -16.47 26.17 -2.41
CA VAL A 86 -16.15 24.93 -1.69
C VAL A 86 -17.39 24.06 -1.54
N SER A 87 -18.57 24.67 -1.38
CA SER A 87 -19.84 23.96 -1.25
C SER A 87 -20.20 23.21 -2.54
N ASP A 88 -19.91 23.76 -3.72
CA ASP A 88 -20.11 23.08 -5.01
C ASP A 88 -19.27 21.80 -5.11
N LEU A 89 -18.00 21.88 -4.66
CA LEU A 89 -17.10 20.72 -4.63
C LEU A 89 -17.56 19.70 -3.58
N MET A 90 -17.99 20.14 -2.39
CA MET A 90 -18.51 19.25 -1.35
C MET A 90 -19.79 18.53 -1.79
N GLU A 91 -20.64 19.20 -2.57
CA GLU A 91 -21.83 18.61 -3.19
C GLU A 91 -21.44 17.51 -4.17
N ALA A 92 -20.50 17.81 -5.08
CA ALA A 92 -19.99 16.83 -6.04
C ALA A 92 -19.30 15.63 -5.37
N MET A 93 -18.65 15.84 -4.23
CA MET A 93 -18.06 14.75 -3.44
C MET A 93 -19.12 13.86 -2.78
N GLY A 94 -20.32 14.36 -2.47
CA GLY A 94 -21.44 13.58 -1.94
C GLY A 94 -21.25 12.95 -0.56
N ILE A 95 -20.17 13.29 0.17
CA ILE A 95 -19.86 12.70 1.49
C ILE A 95 -20.16 13.63 2.67
N TYR A 96 -20.40 14.91 2.41
CA TYR A 96 -20.62 15.92 3.45
C TYR A 96 -22.12 16.09 3.72
N LYS A 97 -22.48 16.23 5.00
CA LYS A 97 -23.87 16.45 5.42
C LYS A 97 -24.23 17.94 5.34
N LYS A 98 -25.30 18.29 4.62
CA LYS A 98 -25.91 19.63 4.65
C LYS A 98 -26.49 19.93 6.03
N ILE A 99 -26.31 21.15 6.48
CA ILE A 99 -26.84 21.72 7.72
C ILE A 99 -27.56 23.04 7.41
N LYS A 100 -28.69 23.26 8.08
CA LYS A 100 -29.38 24.55 8.07
C LYS A 100 -28.79 25.44 9.15
N ARG A 101 -28.32 26.62 8.76
CA ARG A 101 -27.84 27.65 9.67
C ARG A 101 -29.03 28.42 10.26
N LYS A 102 -28.82 29.11 11.40
CA LYS A 102 -29.86 29.90 12.08
C LYS A 102 -30.45 31.01 11.21
N ASN A 103 -29.71 31.50 10.22
CA ASN A 103 -30.13 32.51 9.25
C ASN A 103 -30.91 31.95 8.05
N GLY A 104 -31.27 30.66 8.05
CA GLY A 104 -32.02 30.01 6.97
C GLY A 104 -31.17 29.51 5.80
N THR A 105 -29.88 29.86 5.74
CA THR A 105 -28.97 29.36 4.68
C THR A 105 -28.57 27.92 4.91
N GLU A 106 -28.41 27.16 3.83
CA GLU A 106 -27.89 25.78 3.87
C GLU A 106 -26.39 25.78 3.56
N ASP A 107 -25.62 25.00 4.33
CA ASP A 107 -24.19 24.81 4.08
C ASP A 107 -23.74 23.42 4.52
N TYR A 108 -22.51 23.03 4.20
CA TYR A 108 -21.96 21.73 4.55
C TYR A 108 -21.20 21.77 5.87
N ARG A 109 -21.44 20.78 6.73
CA ARG A 109 -20.70 20.64 8.00
C ARG A 109 -19.32 20.06 7.72
N SER A 110 -18.27 20.88 7.80
CA SER A 110 -16.88 20.42 7.84
C SER A 110 -16.25 20.81 9.17
N GLY A 111 -16.15 19.87 10.12
CA GLY A 111 -15.75 20.13 11.52
C GLY A 111 -14.53 21.06 11.66
N ASN A 112 -13.32 20.55 11.41
CA ASN A 112 -12.08 21.35 11.42
C ASN A 112 -11.87 22.16 10.12
N GLY A 113 -12.95 22.48 9.38
CA GLY A 113 -12.90 23.11 8.06
C GLY A 113 -12.67 22.13 6.90
N PHE A 114 -12.60 22.65 5.67
CA PHE A 114 -12.27 21.90 4.46
C PHE A 114 -10.77 21.86 4.20
N VAL A 115 -10.30 20.96 3.33
CA VAL A 115 -8.87 20.78 3.03
C VAL A 115 -8.20 22.04 2.45
N GLU A 116 -8.96 22.90 1.77
CA GLU A 116 -8.47 24.22 1.29
C GLU A 116 -8.03 25.16 2.41
N SER A 117 -8.46 24.93 3.65
CA SER A 117 -8.02 25.73 4.80
C SER A 117 -6.54 25.57 5.14
N GLY A 118 -5.87 24.53 4.62
CA GLY A 118 -4.51 24.16 4.98
C GLY A 118 -4.35 23.66 6.42
N LYS A 119 -5.45 23.49 7.16
CA LYS A 119 -5.45 23.03 8.55
C LYS A 119 -5.92 21.59 8.70
N LYS A 120 -6.73 21.11 7.75
CA LYS A 120 -7.29 19.77 7.75
C LYS A 120 -6.51 18.85 6.81
N ARG A 121 -6.03 17.73 7.36
CA ARG A 121 -5.52 16.62 6.56
C ARG A 121 -6.70 15.85 5.93
N PRO A 122 -6.67 15.56 4.61
CA PRO A 122 -7.71 14.77 3.98
C PRO A 122 -7.70 13.33 4.50
N SER A 123 -8.89 12.77 4.68
CA SER A 123 -9.07 11.32 4.78
C SER A 123 -8.80 10.65 3.42
N LEU A 124 -8.54 9.34 3.43
CA LEU A 124 -8.33 8.57 2.20
C LEU A 124 -9.51 8.68 1.23
N LYS A 125 -10.75 8.67 1.77
CA LYS A 125 -11.99 8.81 0.99
C LYS A 125 -12.08 10.18 0.32
N GLU A 126 -11.75 11.25 1.04
CA GLU A 126 -11.71 12.61 0.50
C GLU A 126 -10.65 12.74 -0.58
N LEU A 127 -9.43 12.26 -0.32
CA LEU A 127 -8.32 12.38 -1.25
C LEU A 127 -8.58 11.62 -2.57
N ASN A 128 -9.22 10.45 -2.51
CA ASN A 128 -9.62 9.70 -3.71
C ASN A 128 -10.68 10.46 -4.54
N LEU A 129 -11.71 11.00 -3.90
CA LEU A 129 -12.74 11.80 -4.58
C LEU A 129 -12.16 13.08 -5.18
N LEU A 130 -11.27 13.77 -4.44
CA LEU A 130 -10.57 14.94 -4.95
C LEU A 130 -9.69 14.57 -6.15
N HIS A 131 -9.02 13.43 -6.14
CA HIS A 131 -8.25 12.96 -7.30
C HIS A 131 -9.15 12.73 -8.52
N GLN A 132 -10.31 12.08 -8.35
CA GLN A 132 -11.26 11.81 -9.43
C GLN A 132 -11.89 13.09 -10.00
N LEU A 133 -12.28 14.03 -9.14
CA LEU A 133 -12.98 15.25 -9.56
C LEU A 133 -12.02 16.33 -10.08
N LEU A 134 -10.85 16.45 -9.45
CA LEU A 134 -9.93 17.56 -9.68
C LEU A 134 -8.71 17.20 -10.54
N GLY A 135 -8.37 15.92 -10.66
CA GLY A 135 -7.17 15.49 -11.40
C GLY A 135 -5.89 15.96 -10.72
N LEU A 136 -5.72 15.61 -9.44
CA LEU A 136 -4.57 16.05 -8.62
C LEU A 136 -3.23 15.58 -9.19
N ASP A 137 -2.18 16.36 -8.91
CA ASP A 137 -0.81 16.05 -9.31
C ASP A 137 -0.34 14.69 -8.78
N LYS A 138 0.63 14.08 -9.48
CA LYS A 138 1.22 12.78 -9.13
C LYS A 138 1.78 12.71 -7.70
N LYS A 139 2.21 13.82 -7.11
CA LYS A 139 2.67 13.87 -5.71
C LYS A 139 1.55 13.73 -4.68
N TYR A 140 0.30 14.03 -5.07
CA TYR A 140 -0.90 13.89 -4.23
C TYR A 140 -1.81 12.74 -4.68
N SER A 141 -1.49 12.10 -5.81
CA SER A 141 -2.20 10.90 -6.26
C SER A 141 -1.94 9.75 -5.29
N ILE A 142 -3.02 9.15 -4.80
CA ILE A 142 -2.92 7.91 -4.05
C ILE A 142 -2.69 6.81 -5.09
N TYR A 143 -1.56 6.11 -5.01
CA TYR A 143 -1.45 4.78 -5.60
C TYR A 143 -2.29 3.83 -4.75
N LEU A 144 -3.60 3.80 -5.01
CA LEU A 144 -4.39 2.65 -4.64
C LEU A 144 -3.99 1.58 -5.67
N GLU A 145 -3.17 0.61 -5.26
CA GLU A 145 -3.18 -0.63 -6.03
C GLU A 145 -4.66 -1.08 -6.13
N PRO A 146 -5.17 -1.47 -7.32
CA PRO A 146 -6.57 -1.84 -7.56
C PRO A 146 -7.10 -3.04 -6.77
N VAL A 147 -6.47 -3.41 -5.66
CA VAL A 147 -6.55 -4.72 -5.02
C VAL A 147 -7.85 -4.92 -4.23
N TYR A 148 -8.77 -3.96 -4.15
CA TYR A 148 -10.01 -4.13 -3.38
C TYR A 148 -11.33 -3.92 -4.13
N ARG A 149 -11.37 -3.09 -5.18
CA ARG A 149 -12.63 -2.81 -5.90
C ARG A 149 -13.02 -3.98 -6.80
N ASP A 150 -12.04 -4.63 -7.41
CA ASP A 150 -12.27 -5.73 -8.36
C ASP A 150 -12.53 -7.08 -7.67
N LYS A 151 -12.12 -7.21 -6.39
CA LYS A 151 -12.32 -8.44 -5.62
C LYS A 151 -13.78 -8.71 -5.32
N LEU A 152 -14.53 -7.71 -4.83
CA LEU A 152 -15.96 -7.91 -4.58
C LEU A 152 -16.74 -8.16 -5.89
N SER A 153 -16.36 -7.49 -6.98
CA SER A 153 -17.07 -7.58 -8.26
C SER A 153 -16.86 -8.88 -9.02
N ILE A 154 -15.68 -9.52 -8.95
CA ILE A 154 -15.47 -10.81 -9.65
C ILE A 154 -16.38 -11.91 -9.09
N LYS A 155 -16.59 -11.91 -7.77
CA LYS A 155 -17.46 -12.87 -7.10
C LYS A 155 -18.91 -12.72 -7.56
N ASP A 156 -19.43 -11.49 -7.58
CA ASP A 156 -20.79 -11.20 -8.02
C ASP A 156 -20.98 -11.59 -9.49
N TYR A 157 -19.99 -11.29 -10.34
CA TYR A 157 -20.00 -11.66 -11.75
C TYR A 157 -20.00 -13.18 -11.98
N LEU A 158 -19.16 -13.93 -11.28
CA LEU A 158 -19.13 -15.40 -11.37
C LEU A 158 -20.48 -16.01 -10.96
N ASN A 159 -21.11 -15.47 -9.91
CA ASN A 159 -22.43 -15.93 -9.48
C ASN A 159 -23.53 -15.55 -10.48
N GLU A 160 -23.48 -14.36 -11.07
CA GLU A 160 -24.42 -13.93 -12.10
C GLU A 160 -24.35 -14.85 -13.34
N GLN A 161 -23.15 -15.17 -13.81
CA GLN A 161 -22.96 -16.06 -14.97
C GLN A 161 -23.36 -17.51 -14.66
N ARG A 162 -23.07 -17.99 -13.45
CA ARG A 162 -23.61 -19.27 -12.96
C ARG A 162 -25.13 -19.30 -13.02
N LEU A 163 -25.79 -18.26 -12.52
CA LEU A 163 -27.25 -18.17 -12.53
C LEU A 163 -27.82 -18.13 -13.95
N LYS A 164 -27.17 -17.41 -14.88
CA LYS A 164 -27.54 -17.40 -16.31
C LYS A 164 -27.42 -18.78 -16.97
N LYS A 165 -26.42 -19.56 -16.57
CA LYS A 165 -26.22 -20.93 -17.04
C LYS A 165 -27.11 -21.96 -16.32
N GLY A 166 -27.82 -21.57 -15.26
CA GLY A 166 -28.67 -22.46 -14.48
C GLY A 166 -27.91 -23.53 -13.69
N LEU A 167 -26.61 -23.35 -13.46
CA LEU A 167 -25.75 -24.36 -12.81
C LEU A 167 -25.77 -24.20 -11.29
N SER A 168 -25.87 -25.31 -10.56
CA SER A 168 -25.65 -25.35 -9.12
C SER A 168 -24.15 -25.35 -8.79
N PHE A 169 -23.80 -24.97 -7.55
CA PHE A 169 -22.41 -25.03 -7.10
C PHE A 169 -21.84 -26.46 -7.13
N SER A 170 -22.68 -27.47 -6.86
CA SER A 170 -22.29 -28.89 -6.89
C SER A 170 -21.97 -29.36 -8.32
N GLU A 171 -22.76 -28.93 -9.31
CA GLU A 171 -22.52 -29.25 -10.72
C GLU A 171 -21.21 -28.63 -11.22
N ILE A 172 -20.92 -27.40 -10.81
CA ILE A 172 -19.64 -26.74 -11.12
C ILE A 172 -18.48 -27.49 -10.44
N ASP A 173 -18.58 -27.78 -9.14
CA ASP A 173 -17.51 -28.50 -8.43
C ASP A 173 -17.25 -29.89 -9.02
N LYS A 174 -18.30 -30.59 -9.46
CA LYS A 174 -18.20 -31.88 -10.17
C LYS A 174 -17.55 -31.74 -11.54
N ALA A 175 -17.93 -30.73 -12.33
CA ALA A 175 -17.33 -30.45 -13.64
C ALA A 175 -15.83 -30.09 -13.52
N LEU A 176 -15.44 -29.49 -12.39
CA LEU A 176 -14.06 -29.09 -12.11
C LEU A 176 -13.25 -30.16 -11.35
N GLY A 177 -13.84 -31.33 -11.08
CA GLY A 177 -13.17 -32.46 -10.41
C GLY A 177 -12.78 -32.18 -8.95
N ARG A 178 -13.54 -31.33 -8.23
CA ARG A 178 -13.24 -30.93 -6.83
C ARG A 178 -14.16 -31.60 -5.82
N ALA A 179 -13.66 -31.75 -4.59
CA ALA A 179 -14.46 -32.18 -3.45
C ALA A 179 -15.47 -31.09 -3.04
N VAL A 180 -16.75 -31.48 -2.92
CA VAL A 180 -17.84 -30.61 -2.48
C VAL A 180 -17.58 -30.15 -1.04
N GLY A 181 -17.64 -28.84 -0.79
CA GLY A 181 -17.61 -28.26 0.57
C GLY A 181 -16.23 -27.82 1.11
N GLY A 182 -15.15 -27.88 0.33
CA GLY A 182 -13.84 -27.36 0.73
C GLY A 182 -13.70 -25.83 0.67
N ALA A 183 -12.62 -25.29 1.24
CA ALA A 183 -12.29 -23.85 1.19
C ALA A 183 -12.11 -23.29 -0.25
N ALA A 184 -11.91 -24.18 -1.23
CA ALA A 184 -11.80 -23.88 -2.65
C ALA A 184 -13.05 -24.32 -3.47
N SER A 185 -14.18 -24.60 -2.80
CA SER A 185 -15.44 -24.93 -3.47
C SER A 185 -16.03 -23.72 -4.21
N SER A 186 -16.86 -23.98 -5.21
CA SER A 186 -17.59 -22.94 -5.95
C SER A 186 -18.45 -22.09 -5.01
N SER A 187 -19.00 -22.68 -3.96
CA SER A 187 -19.71 -21.94 -2.91
C SER A 187 -18.82 -20.92 -2.18
N ALA A 188 -17.55 -21.23 -1.93
CA ALA A 188 -16.61 -20.30 -1.30
C ALA A 188 -16.21 -19.15 -2.24
N ILE A 189 -16.10 -19.42 -3.54
CA ILE A 189 -15.65 -18.47 -4.57
C ILE A 189 -16.77 -17.50 -4.98
N MET A 190 -17.98 -18.02 -5.21
CA MET A 190 -19.11 -17.29 -5.80
C MET A 190 -20.42 -17.39 -4.98
N GLY A 191 -20.41 -17.99 -3.79
CA GLY A 191 -21.57 -18.09 -2.91
C GLY A 191 -21.71 -16.91 -1.93
N GLY A 192 -22.69 -16.96 -1.02
CA GLY A 192 -23.10 -15.83 -0.18
C GLY A 192 -22.18 -15.44 1.00
N SER A 193 -20.96 -15.97 1.09
CA SER A 193 -20.02 -15.65 2.18
C SER A 193 -19.60 -14.17 2.20
N LYS A 194 -19.23 -13.61 3.36
CA LYS A 194 -18.69 -12.23 3.42
C LYS A 194 -17.28 -12.08 2.84
N LEU A 195 -16.53 -13.18 2.75
CA LEU A 195 -15.16 -13.20 2.23
C LEU A 195 -15.18 -13.50 0.73
N THR A 196 -14.45 -12.71 -0.05
CA THR A 196 -14.27 -13.01 -1.48
C THR A 196 -13.02 -13.85 -1.68
N VAL A 197 -13.19 -15.07 -2.18
CA VAL A 197 -12.08 -15.96 -2.56
C VAL A 197 -11.84 -15.81 -4.06
N ILE A 198 -10.61 -15.49 -4.45
CA ILE A 198 -10.26 -15.31 -5.86
C ILE A 198 -9.79 -16.66 -6.41
N PRO A 199 -10.33 -17.12 -7.54
CA PRO A 199 -9.91 -18.38 -8.13
C PRO A 199 -8.47 -18.29 -8.67
N SER A 200 -7.73 -19.41 -8.61
CA SER A 200 -6.40 -19.49 -9.25
C SER A 200 -6.51 -19.40 -10.78
N PRO A 201 -5.45 -19.00 -11.52
CA PRO A 201 -5.51 -18.86 -12.98
C PRO A 201 -6.02 -20.10 -13.71
N ASN A 202 -5.52 -21.28 -13.34
CA ASN A 202 -5.98 -22.56 -13.91
C ASN A 202 -7.45 -22.81 -13.62
N HIS A 203 -7.90 -22.46 -12.42
CA HIS A 203 -9.30 -22.66 -12.04
C HIS A 203 -10.23 -21.66 -12.76
N TYR A 204 -9.80 -20.42 -12.89
CA TYR A 204 -10.54 -19.40 -13.61
C TYR A 204 -10.64 -19.73 -15.11
N LYS A 205 -9.60 -20.31 -15.72
CA LYS A 205 -9.66 -20.78 -17.11
C LYS A 205 -10.77 -21.80 -17.32
N LEU A 206 -10.88 -22.78 -16.41
CA LEU A 206 -11.95 -23.77 -16.47
C LEU A 206 -13.34 -23.15 -16.22
N LEU A 207 -13.44 -22.21 -15.27
CA LEU A 207 -14.67 -21.45 -15.04
C LEU A 207 -15.06 -20.60 -16.25
N LYS A 208 -14.09 -20.07 -16.97
CA LYS A 208 -14.29 -19.26 -18.18
C LYS A 208 -14.91 -20.06 -19.30
N GLU A 209 -14.40 -21.28 -19.52
CA GLU A 209 -14.98 -22.23 -20.48
C GLU A 209 -16.37 -22.71 -20.04
N LEU A 210 -16.59 -22.95 -18.74
CA LEU A 210 -17.85 -23.48 -18.23
C LEU A 210 -18.98 -22.44 -18.18
N LEU A 211 -18.65 -21.19 -17.83
CA LEU A 211 -19.61 -20.12 -17.58
C LEU A 211 -19.67 -19.08 -18.70
N ASP A 212 -18.96 -19.28 -19.80
CA ASP A 212 -18.79 -18.30 -20.90
C ASP A 212 -18.38 -16.92 -20.41
N LEU A 213 -17.35 -16.87 -19.56
CA LEU A 213 -16.89 -15.60 -18.99
C LEU A 213 -16.16 -14.77 -20.07
N ASP A 214 -16.40 -13.47 -20.07
CA ASP A 214 -15.62 -12.53 -20.86
C ASP A 214 -14.30 -12.17 -20.17
N ASN A 215 -13.45 -11.42 -20.87
CA ASN A 215 -12.07 -11.17 -20.46
C ASN A 215 -11.92 -10.08 -19.37
N ARG A 216 -13.02 -9.52 -18.83
CA ARG A 216 -12.97 -8.34 -17.95
C ARG A 216 -12.18 -8.53 -16.65
N PHE A 217 -11.99 -9.77 -16.22
CA PHE A 217 -11.21 -10.11 -15.02
C PHE A 217 -9.93 -10.91 -15.34
N ASP A 218 -9.57 -11.07 -16.61
CA ASP A 218 -8.35 -11.79 -17.00
C ASP A 218 -7.12 -11.14 -16.35
N ASP A 219 -7.02 -9.81 -16.38
CA ASP A 219 -5.89 -9.08 -15.77
C ASP A 219 -5.84 -9.26 -14.24
N LEU A 220 -6.99 -9.26 -13.57
CA LEU A 220 -7.10 -9.49 -12.11
C LEU A 220 -6.70 -10.92 -11.74
N ILE A 221 -7.09 -11.90 -12.55
CA ILE A 221 -6.77 -13.31 -12.34
C ILE A 221 -5.32 -13.60 -12.68
N ASN A 222 -4.79 -12.98 -13.73
CA ASN A 222 -3.39 -13.13 -14.11
C ASN A 222 -2.46 -12.36 -13.15
N GLN A 223 -2.97 -11.37 -12.41
CA GLN A 223 -2.31 -10.81 -11.23
C GLN A 223 -2.15 -11.81 -10.07
N PHE A 224 -2.77 -13.01 -10.12
CA PHE A 224 -2.47 -14.10 -9.18
C PHE A 224 -1.16 -14.85 -9.45
N ASN A 225 -0.24 -14.26 -10.20
CA ASN A 225 1.14 -14.27 -9.75
C ASN A 225 1.34 -13.15 -8.72
N ILE A 226 0.81 -13.36 -7.52
CA ILE A 226 1.64 -13.12 -6.36
C ILE A 226 2.58 -14.35 -6.24
N LYS A 227 3.49 -14.54 -7.20
CA LYS A 227 4.85 -14.35 -6.73
C LYS A 227 4.79 -12.91 -6.30
N PHE A 228 5.12 -12.60 -5.05
CA PHE A 228 5.64 -11.26 -4.80
C PHE A 228 6.40 -10.90 -6.08
N ASN A 229 6.28 -9.69 -6.61
CA ASN A 229 7.38 -9.24 -7.45
C ASN A 229 8.68 -9.66 -6.70
N LYS A 230 9.83 -9.33 -7.24
CA LYS A 230 10.57 -8.57 -6.25
C LYS A 230 9.64 -7.41 -5.79
N THR A 231 8.80 -7.58 -4.74
CA THR A 231 9.10 -6.80 -3.57
C THR A 231 10.61 -6.98 -3.53
N ASP A 232 11.38 -5.94 -3.85
CA ASP A 232 12.52 -5.72 -2.98
C ASP A 232 11.93 -6.04 -1.62
N VAL A 233 12.29 -7.19 -1.06
CA VAL A 233 11.47 -7.95 -0.11
C VAL A 233 11.39 -7.16 1.19
N CYS A 234 11.61 -5.84 1.21
CA CYS A 234 12.47 -5.27 2.22
C CYS A 234 13.58 -6.32 2.52
N ASP A 235 14.38 -6.67 1.50
CA ASP A 235 15.62 -7.41 1.73
C ASP A 235 16.63 -6.57 2.53
N ASP A 236 16.18 -5.41 3.02
CA ASP A 236 16.47 -4.84 4.32
C ASP A 236 16.75 -5.88 5.42
N VAL A 237 16.18 -7.10 5.41
CA VAL A 237 16.69 -8.21 6.24
C VAL A 237 17.85 -8.94 5.55
N TRP A 238 19.08 -8.57 5.89
CA TRP A 238 20.28 -9.15 5.28
C TRP A 238 20.67 -10.47 5.96
N LEU A 239 20.33 -11.61 5.34
CA LEU A 239 20.40 -12.95 5.95
C LEU A 239 21.77 -13.67 5.87
N THR A 240 22.87 -13.04 5.42
CA THR A 240 24.07 -13.80 4.98
C THR A 240 25.42 -13.37 5.57
N PRO A 241 25.62 -13.43 6.89
CA PRO A 241 26.91 -13.09 7.52
C PRO A 241 28.07 -14.04 7.15
N LYS A 242 27.80 -15.27 6.71
CA LYS A 242 28.83 -16.28 6.36
C LYS A 242 29.34 -16.21 4.92
N SER A 243 28.77 -15.37 4.05
CA SER A 243 29.02 -15.48 2.61
C SER A 243 30.19 -14.65 2.08
N GLU A 244 30.78 -13.76 2.88
CA GLU A 244 31.87 -12.91 2.39
C GLU A 244 33.23 -13.59 2.59
N LYS A 245 33.77 -14.12 1.49
CA LYS A 245 35.04 -14.85 1.45
C LYS A 245 36.27 -13.98 1.80
N LYS A 246 36.13 -12.66 1.90
CA LYS A 246 37.20 -11.68 2.13
C LYS A 246 37.13 -11.00 3.50
N ARG A 247 37.13 -11.79 4.59
CA ARG A 247 37.24 -11.22 5.94
C ARG A 247 38.69 -10.83 6.24
N LEU A 248 38.90 -9.61 6.71
CA LEU A 248 40.18 -9.04 7.16
C LEU A 248 40.43 -9.27 8.66
N GLY A 249 39.52 -9.98 9.35
CA GLY A 249 39.67 -10.34 10.76
C GLY A 249 39.16 -9.28 11.76
N HIS A 250 38.57 -8.18 11.29
CA HIS A 250 38.00 -7.18 12.19
C HIS A 250 36.66 -7.67 12.79
N PRO A 251 36.44 -7.57 14.12
CA PRO A 251 35.28 -8.16 14.79
C PRO A 251 33.93 -7.59 14.35
N THR A 252 33.92 -6.36 13.82
CA THR A 252 32.70 -5.68 13.32
C THR A 252 32.72 -5.44 11.81
N GLN A 253 33.54 -6.18 11.06
CA GLN A 253 33.63 -6.03 9.61
C GLN A 253 32.25 -6.23 8.96
N LYS A 254 31.81 -5.20 8.23
CA LYS A 254 30.59 -5.22 7.43
C LYS A 254 30.89 -5.70 6.00
N PRO A 255 29.94 -6.37 5.34
CA PRO A 255 30.14 -6.88 3.99
C PRO A 255 30.43 -5.79 2.95
N GLU A 256 31.43 -5.95 2.08
CA GLU A 256 31.65 -5.12 0.89
C GLU A 256 30.39 -5.07 0.01
N ALA A 257 29.69 -6.19 -0.14
CA ALA A 257 28.44 -6.26 -0.90
C ALA A 257 27.35 -5.32 -0.34
N LEU A 258 27.31 -5.14 0.99
CA LEU A 258 26.40 -4.19 1.64
C LEU A 258 26.76 -2.75 1.27
N PHE A 259 28.05 -2.39 1.36
CA PHE A 259 28.51 -1.05 0.98
C PHE A 259 28.28 -0.75 -0.50
N ARG A 260 28.56 -1.71 -1.39
CA ARG A 260 28.30 -1.55 -2.83
C ARG A 260 26.83 -1.25 -3.12
N ARG A 261 25.91 -1.93 -2.44
CA ARG A 261 24.47 -1.65 -2.57
C ARG A 261 24.09 -0.28 -2.00
N ILE A 262 24.64 0.09 -0.85
CA ILE A 262 24.44 1.43 -0.25
C ILE A 262 24.87 2.53 -1.23
N ILE A 263 26.05 2.37 -1.83
CA ILE A 263 26.62 3.29 -2.81
C ILE A 263 25.71 3.35 -4.05
N ASN A 264 25.36 2.22 -4.66
CA ASN A 264 24.47 2.19 -5.82
C ASN A 264 23.09 2.80 -5.53
N ALA A 265 22.54 2.62 -4.32
CA ALA A 265 21.25 3.19 -3.93
C ALA A 265 21.31 4.70 -3.62
N SER A 266 22.52 5.24 -3.40
CA SER A 266 22.75 6.63 -2.98
C SER A 266 23.52 7.47 -4.00
N SER A 267 23.97 6.87 -5.11
CA SER A 267 24.72 7.52 -6.18
C SER A 267 23.97 7.39 -7.51
N ASN A 268 24.32 8.26 -8.46
CA ASN A 268 23.82 8.21 -9.84
C ASN A 268 24.83 7.52 -10.77
N GLU A 269 25.72 6.68 -10.21
CA GLU A 269 26.73 5.91 -10.94
C GLU A 269 26.14 4.61 -11.51
#